data_AF-A0A850EPB3-F1
#
_entry.id   AF-A0A850EPB3-F1
#
_cell.length_a   1.000
_cell.length_b   1.000
_cell.length_c   1.000
_cell.angle_alpha   90.00
_cell.angle_beta   90.00
_cell.angle_gamma   90.00
#
_symmetry.space_group_name_H-M   'P 1'
#
loop_
_entity.id
_entity.type
_entity.pdbx_description
1 polymer ?
#
loop_
_entity_poly.entity_id
_entity_poly.type
_entity_poly.pdbx_seq_one_letter_code
_entity_poly.pdbx_strand_id
1 'polypeptide(L)'
;MIKISNHSLDAMAKKFGTHMDALTFVGGGGEESDGILYSYRSGCRDMVLKILAISKGNADRAFKEMDERTRFINYLGRHGMDIAYPVLNTNNNIIETLDTGDYILVAYTMDRIRGRVPGGNDYTKDFHIRYGALIGKLHRLTKNYPTWTGSAPDGGSDVLNWEGEWSFFYSWCKDAEIKQAWKSLKSELSELPVTRDTFGFIHNDPHINNIMLEHDRMVLIDFDVANYHWFANDIAIASQFLLFSTAGGMNEPFKDMDGLKFFYTHFMNGYEMENHLDTLFLNKLELFINYRRLLMYTVSQSWLESNPEDKKSWKRMILNSPELHLFN
;
A
#
# COMPACT_ATOMS: atom_id res chain seq x y z
N MET A 1 -12.71 18.64 -2.59
CA MET A 1 -11.35 19.25 -2.51
C MET A 1 -11.14 19.89 -1.14
N ILE A 2 -10.20 19.36 -0.36
CA ILE A 2 -9.79 19.96 0.91
C ILE A 2 -9.18 21.33 0.61
N LYS A 3 -9.84 22.42 1.03
CA LYS A 3 -9.31 23.77 0.87
C LYS A 3 -8.48 24.15 2.08
N ILE A 4 -7.16 24.05 1.95
CA ILE A 4 -6.22 24.59 2.95
C ILE A 4 -6.13 26.10 2.73
N SER A 5 -6.45 26.89 3.76
CA SER A 5 -6.31 28.35 3.66
C SER A 5 -4.85 28.75 3.52
N ASN A 6 -4.55 29.87 2.84
CA ASN A 6 -3.16 30.38 2.73
C ASN A 6 -2.51 30.58 4.10
N HIS A 7 -3.29 31.04 5.09
CA HIS A 7 -2.83 31.18 6.47
C HIS A 7 -2.41 29.83 7.08
N SER A 8 -3.25 28.80 6.92
CA SER A 8 -2.95 27.45 7.42
C SER A 8 -1.76 26.81 6.68
N LEU A 9 -1.66 27.03 5.36
CA LEU A 9 -0.56 26.50 4.56
C LEU A 9 0.78 27.15 4.96
N ASP A 10 0.82 28.46 5.15
CA ASP A 10 2.02 29.17 5.60
C ASP A 10 2.41 28.77 7.04
N ALA A 11 1.44 28.65 7.95
CA ALA A 11 1.68 28.16 9.30
C ALA A 11 2.26 26.73 9.32
N MET A 12 1.75 25.84 8.45
CA MET A 12 2.29 24.49 8.30
C MET A 12 3.70 24.51 7.68
N ALA A 13 3.91 25.28 6.60
CA ALA A 13 5.21 25.41 5.93
C ALA A 13 6.34 25.84 6.89
N LYS A 14 6.05 26.79 7.78
CA LYS A 14 7.01 27.28 8.80
C LYS A 14 7.51 26.17 9.73
N LYS A 15 6.66 25.19 10.06
CA LYS A 15 7.05 24.03 10.89
C LYS A 15 8.08 23.12 10.21
N PHE A 16 8.25 23.23 8.89
CA PHE A 16 9.24 22.52 8.09
C PHE A 16 10.41 23.40 7.64
N GLY A 17 10.55 24.61 8.23
CA GLY A 17 11.63 25.54 7.90
C GLY A 17 11.52 26.15 6.50
N THR A 18 10.30 26.24 5.95
CA THR A 18 10.02 26.86 4.65
C THR A 18 8.86 27.85 4.75
N HIS A 19 8.48 28.46 3.63
CA HIS A 19 7.39 29.42 3.53
C HIS A 19 6.44 29.03 2.39
N MET A 20 5.18 29.48 2.47
CA MET A 20 4.19 29.18 1.43
C MET A 20 4.67 29.59 0.03
N ASP A 21 5.33 30.74 -0.11
CA ASP A 21 5.82 31.26 -1.40
C ASP A 21 6.95 30.42 -2.02
N ALA A 22 7.58 29.55 -1.22
CA ALA A 22 8.60 28.61 -1.69
C ALA A 22 8.03 27.24 -2.07
N LEU A 23 6.72 27.02 -1.85
CA LEU A 23 6.04 25.78 -2.19
C LEU A 23 5.58 25.81 -3.65
N THR A 24 5.83 24.72 -4.37
CA THR A 24 5.25 24.48 -5.70
C THR A 24 4.29 23.31 -5.62
N PHE A 25 3.03 23.50 -6.04
CA PHE A 25 2.04 22.42 -6.07
C PHE A 25 2.51 21.29 -7.00
N VAL A 26 2.43 20.05 -6.51
CA VAL A 26 2.80 18.84 -7.26
C VAL A 26 1.55 18.06 -7.67
N GLY A 27 0.60 17.89 -6.75
CA GLY A 27 -0.61 17.11 -7.02
C GLY A 27 -1.46 16.89 -5.78
N GLY A 28 -2.62 16.27 -6.00
CA GLY A 28 -3.57 15.88 -4.96
C GLY A 28 -4.60 16.96 -4.60
N GLY A 29 -5.27 16.77 -3.46
CA GLY A 29 -6.34 17.63 -2.97
C GLY A 29 -7.74 17.34 -3.53
N GLY A 30 -7.87 16.41 -4.49
CA GLY A 30 -9.14 15.87 -4.97
C GLY A 30 -9.92 15.10 -3.90
N GLU A 31 -11.13 14.63 -4.21
CA GLU A 31 -11.88 13.75 -3.31
C GLU A 31 -11.28 12.34 -3.26
N GLU A 32 -10.61 11.98 -4.34
CA GLU A 32 -9.90 10.73 -4.59
C GLU A 32 -8.45 10.72 -4.09
N SER A 33 -7.98 11.78 -3.44
CA SER A 33 -6.57 11.96 -3.05
C SER A 33 -6.41 11.99 -1.53
N ASP A 34 -5.52 11.16 -1.01
CA ASP A 34 -5.24 11.04 0.44
C ASP A 34 -4.39 12.20 1.01
N GLY A 35 -4.19 13.26 0.24
CA GLY A 35 -3.45 14.45 0.66
C GLY A 35 -3.12 15.40 -0.48
N ILE A 36 -2.37 16.44 -0.15
CA ILE A 36 -1.85 17.44 -1.09
C ILE A 36 -0.33 17.43 -1.02
N LEU A 37 0.32 17.44 -2.18
CA LEU A 37 1.77 17.43 -2.31
C LEU A 37 2.29 18.79 -2.78
N TYR A 38 3.29 19.31 -2.08
CA TYR A 38 4.03 20.50 -2.46
C TYR A 38 5.53 20.19 -2.49
N SER A 39 6.23 20.56 -3.56
CA SER A 39 7.70 20.50 -3.59
C SER A 39 8.32 21.79 -3.08
N TYR A 40 9.45 21.69 -2.39
CA TYR A 40 10.24 22.84 -1.93
C TYR A 40 11.72 22.50 -1.81
N ARG A 41 12.55 23.53 -1.62
CA ARG A 41 14.00 23.38 -1.43
C ARG A 41 14.34 23.55 0.04
N SER A 42 15.08 22.59 0.59
CA SER A 42 15.68 22.70 1.93
C SER A 42 17.20 22.62 1.79
N GLY A 43 17.85 23.79 1.73
CA GLY A 43 19.26 23.89 1.33
C GLY A 43 19.48 23.30 -0.07
N CYS A 44 20.34 22.29 -0.18
CA CYS A 44 20.60 21.58 -1.43
C CYS A 44 19.62 20.42 -1.74
N ARG A 45 18.71 20.09 -0.81
CA ARG A 45 17.76 18.98 -0.97
C ARG A 45 16.50 19.41 -1.70
N ASP A 46 16.01 18.52 -2.56
CA ASP A 46 14.71 18.63 -3.22
C ASP A 46 13.70 17.84 -2.40
N MET A 47 12.76 18.52 -1.78
CA MET A 47 11.86 17.94 -0.79
C MET A 47 10.41 17.96 -1.30
N VAL A 48 9.61 17.03 -0.80
CA VAL A 48 8.15 17.04 -0.91
C VAL A 48 7.56 17.16 0.49
N LEU A 49 6.59 18.05 0.63
CA LEU A 49 5.71 18.20 1.79
C LEU A 49 4.36 17.59 1.43
N LYS A 50 3.96 16.55 2.16
CA LYS A 50 2.62 15.96 2.05
C LYS A 50 1.77 16.48 3.20
N ILE A 51 0.57 16.98 2.88
CA ILE A 51 -0.39 17.50 3.86
C ILE A 51 -1.70 16.74 3.70
N LEU A 52 -2.15 16.11 4.77
CA LEU A 52 -3.43 15.43 4.89
C LEU A 52 -4.36 16.29 5.75
N ALA A 53 -5.68 16.20 5.52
CA ALA A 53 -6.66 16.82 6.41
C ALA A 53 -7.56 15.75 7.02
N ILE A 54 -7.53 15.66 8.34
CA ILE A 54 -8.27 14.69 9.12
C ILE A 54 -9.47 15.38 9.75
N SER A 55 -10.67 14.83 9.54
CA SER A 55 -11.87 15.31 10.23
C SER A 55 -11.76 15.05 11.73
N LYS A 56 -12.16 16.04 12.55
CA LYS A 56 -12.09 15.95 14.02
C LYS A 56 -12.82 14.76 14.61
N GLY A 57 -13.92 14.32 13.98
CA GLY A 57 -14.69 13.16 14.46
C GLY A 57 -13.90 11.84 14.49
N ASN A 58 -12.85 11.72 13.67
CA ASN A 58 -12.02 10.52 13.55
C ASN A 58 -10.53 10.80 13.86
N ALA A 59 -10.22 11.96 14.45
CA ALA A 59 -8.87 12.45 14.62
C ALA A 59 -7.95 11.48 15.37
N ASP A 60 -8.41 10.96 16.51
CA ASP A 60 -7.56 10.12 17.38
C ASP A 60 -7.12 8.84 16.67
N ARG A 61 -8.06 8.13 16.05
CA ARG A 61 -7.76 6.89 15.33
C ARG A 61 -6.88 7.15 14.11
N ALA A 62 -7.25 8.12 13.27
CA ALA A 62 -6.51 8.43 12.06
C ALA A 62 -5.08 8.92 12.36
N PHE A 63 -4.89 9.68 13.45
CA PHE A 63 -3.58 10.09 13.89
C PHE A 63 -2.72 8.90 14.32
N LYS A 64 -3.26 7.97 15.12
CA LYS A 64 -2.54 6.76 15.53
C LYS A 64 -2.14 5.89 14.33
N GLU A 65 -3.04 5.68 13.38
CA GLU A 65 -2.76 4.92 12.15
C GLU A 65 -1.62 5.56 11.33
N MET A 66 -1.64 6.88 11.18
CA MET A 66 -0.60 7.60 10.43
C MET A 66 0.72 7.71 11.19
N ASP A 67 0.71 7.92 12.51
CA ASP A 67 1.92 7.92 13.33
C ASP A 67 2.63 6.57 13.20
N GLU A 68 1.89 5.46 13.30
CA GLU A 68 2.47 4.13 13.14
C GLU A 68 3.01 3.90 11.72
N ARG A 69 2.25 4.25 10.67
CA ARG A 69 2.73 4.13 9.27
C ARG A 69 4.00 4.96 9.05
N THR A 70 4.02 6.22 9.47
CA THR A 70 5.19 7.08 9.26
C THR A 70 6.42 6.63 10.05
N ARG A 71 6.25 6.09 11.27
CA ARG A 71 7.34 5.45 12.03
C ARG A 71 7.88 4.23 11.30
N PHE A 72 7.01 3.37 10.79
CA PHE A 72 7.40 2.20 10.01
C PHE A 72 8.16 2.58 8.73
N ILE A 73 7.64 3.54 7.96
CA ILE A 73 8.28 4.01 6.72
C ILE A 73 9.63 4.67 7.03
N ASN A 74 9.72 5.47 8.09
CA ASN A 74 10.99 6.04 8.54
C ASN A 74 11.99 4.95 8.95
N TYR A 75 11.53 3.94 9.69
CA TYR A 75 12.33 2.77 10.07
C TYR A 75 12.91 2.07 8.83
N LEU A 76 12.08 1.74 7.84
CA LEU A 76 12.53 1.10 6.59
C LEU A 76 13.61 1.92 5.88
N GLY A 77 13.36 3.22 5.69
CA GLY A 77 14.29 4.13 5.03
C GLY A 77 15.63 4.22 5.77
N ARG A 78 15.60 4.32 7.10
CA ARG A 78 16.81 4.35 7.94
C ARG A 78 17.60 3.04 7.93
N HIS A 79 16.95 1.93 7.60
CA HIS A 79 17.59 0.61 7.45
C HIS A 79 17.91 0.28 5.98
N GLY A 80 17.95 1.31 5.12
CA GLY A 80 18.49 1.22 3.78
C GLY A 80 17.52 0.71 2.73
N MET A 81 16.21 0.73 2.97
CA MET A 81 15.22 0.43 1.93
C MET A 81 15.17 1.54 0.87
N ASP A 82 15.02 1.15 -0.39
CA ASP A 82 14.90 2.07 -1.53
C ASP A 82 13.46 2.60 -1.62
N ILE A 83 13.15 3.60 -0.80
CA ILE A 83 11.82 4.22 -0.68
C ILE A 83 11.92 5.73 -0.52
N ALA A 84 10.82 6.43 -0.84
CA ALA A 84 10.60 7.77 -0.30
C ALA A 84 10.07 7.63 1.12
N TYR A 85 10.75 8.20 2.12
CA TYR A 85 10.33 8.07 3.52
C TYR A 85 10.28 9.40 4.25
N PRO A 86 9.35 9.55 5.23
CA PRO A 86 9.30 10.70 6.11
C PRO A 86 10.63 10.92 6.82
N VAL A 87 11.17 12.13 6.76
CA VAL A 87 12.40 12.53 7.47
C VAL A 87 12.08 13.52 8.59
N LEU A 88 13.01 13.63 9.54
CA LEU A 88 12.90 14.60 10.63
C LEU A 88 12.90 16.02 10.07
N ASN A 89 11.94 16.82 10.54
CA ASN A 89 11.85 18.24 10.24
C ASN A 89 12.79 19.07 11.13
N THR A 90 12.72 20.39 11.01
CA THR A 90 13.54 21.33 11.80
C THR A 90 13.27 21.30 13.31
N ASN A 91 12.12 20.76 13.73
CA ASN A 91 11.74 20.56 15.14
C ASN A 91 12.12 19.17 15.65
N ASN A 92 12.85 18.37 14.87
CA ASN A 92 13.18 16.98 15.18
C ASN A 92 11.96 16.05 15.31
N ASN A 93 10.87 16.36 14.60
CA ASN A 93 9.66 15.55 14.51
C ASN A 93 9.53 14.93 13.11
N ILE A 94 8.91 13.74 13.02
CA ILE A 94 8.53 13.14 11.73
C ILE A 94 7.25 13.77 11.18
N ILE A 95 6.29 14.01 12.08
CA ILE A 95 4.97 14.56 11.78
C ILE A 95 4.79 15.91 12.47
N GLU A 96 4.09 16.84 11.80
CA GLU A 96 3.55 18.05 12.40
C GLU A 96 2.03 18.13 12.22
N THR A 97 1.35 18.74 13.18
CA THR A 97 -0.10 18.94 13.14
C THR A 97 -0.48 20.42 13.26
N LEU A 98 -1.65 20.76 12.72
CA LEU A 98 -2.27 22.08 12.84
C LEU A 98 -3.80 21.96 12.86
N ASP A 99 -4.42 22.40 13.96
CA ASP A 99 -5.88 22.50 14.06
C ASP A 99 -6.37 23.74 13.28
N THR A 100 -7.28 23.55 12.34
CA THR A 100 -7.88 24.62 11.52
C THR A 100 -9.35 24.90 11.86
N GLY A 101 -9.84 24.40 12.99
CA GLY A 101 -11.25 24.44 13.36
C GLY A 101 -12.02 23.24 12.81
N ASP A 102 -12.09 23.13 11.49
CA ASP A 102 -12.86 22.07 10.80
C ASP A 102 -12.08 20.74 10.68
N TYR A 103 -10.76 20.83 10.55
CA TYR A 103 -9.86 19.70 10.34
C TYR A 103 -8.63 19.82 11.22
N ILE A 104 -7.97 18.68 11.43
CA ILE A 104 -6.58 18.63 11.85
C ILE A 104 -5.75 18.37 10.60
N LEU A 105 -4.98 19.36 10.18
CA LEU A 105 -3.97 19.15 9.15
C LEU A 105 -2.82 18.37 9.76
N VAL A 106 -2.35 17.38 9.02
CA VAL A 106 -1.17 16.62 9.40
C VAL A 106 -0.22 16.55 8.24
N ALA A 107 1.06 16.80 8.51
CA ALA A 107 2.06 16.90 7.46
C ALA A 107 3.35 16.19 7.83
N TYR A 108 4.05 15.73 6.80
CA TYR A 108 5.41 15.20 6.88
C TYR A 108 6.16 15.53 5.58
N THR A 109 7.49 15.43 5.63
CA THR A 109 8.34 15.70 4.47
C THR A 109 9.27 14.55 4.14
N MET A 110 9.61 14.41 2.86
CA MET A 110 10.47 13.36 2.31
C MET A 110 11.29 13.91 1.15
N ASP A 111 12.40 13.24 0.79
CA ASP A 111 13.12 13.58 -0.44
C ASP A 111 12.24 13.34 -1.66
N ARG A 112 12.34 14.24 -2.64
CA ARG A 112 11.64 14.08 -3.92
C ARG A 112 12.32 12.99 -4.73
N ILE A 113 11.53 12.01 -5.17
CA ILE A 113 11.94 11.00 -6.15
C ILE A 113 11.67 11.53 -7.56
N ARG A 114 12.69 11.52 -8.41
CA ARG A 114 12.65 11.96 -9.82
C ARG A 114 12.66 10.76 -10.77
N GLY A 115 11.96 9.69 -10.39
CA GLY A 115 11.80 8.49 -11.21
C GLY A 115 10.59 8.55 -12.14
N ARG A 116 10.38 7.47 -12.89
CA ARG A 116 9.20 7.23 -13.72
C ARG A 116 8.54 5.89 -13.36
N VAL A 117 7.24 5.78 -13.60
CA VAL A 117 6.55 4.48 -13.54
C VAL A 117 7.12 3.57 -14.65
N PRO A 118 7.36 2.28 -14.39
CA PRO A 118 7.77 1.34 -15.42
C PRO A 118 6.68 1.17 -16.51
N GLY A 119 7.10 0.99 -17.75
CA GLY A 119 6.24 0.69 -18.89
C GLY A 119 6.46 -0.71 -19.41
N GLY A 120 5.71 -1.12 -20.44
CA GLY A 120 5.74 -2.50 -20.96
C GLY A 120 7.13 -3.03 -21.35
N ASN A 121 8.01 -2.18 -21.88
CA ASN A 121 9.39 -2.56 -22.24
C ASN A 121 10.29 -2.81 -21.02
N ASP A 122 9.91 -2.35 -19.84
CA ASP A 122 10.69 -2.52 -18.61
C ASP A 122 10.44 -3.89 -17.96
N TYR A 123 9.33 -4.58 -18.27
CA TYR A 123 8.92 -5.86 -17.64
C TYR A 123 9.75 -7.05 -18.14
N THR A 124 11.06 -6.93 -17.97
CA THR A 124 12.05 -7.95 -18.28
C THR A 124 12.22 -8.91 -17.11
N LYS A 125 12.94 -10.02 -17.34
CA LYS A 125 13.41 -10.91 -16.28
C LYS A 125 14.13 -10.17 -15.15
N ASP A 126 15.04 -9.25 -15.49
CA ASP A 126 15.81 -8.49 -14.50
C ASP A 126 14.90 -7.60 -13.64
N PHE A 127 13.91 -6.96 -14.27
CA PHE A 127 12.91 -6.18 -13.57
C PHE A 127 12.15 -7.01 -12.54
N HIS A 128 11.66 -8.20 -12.91
CA HIS A 128 10.94 -9.06 -11.96
C HIS A 128 11.82 -9.53 -10.80
N ILE A 129 13.09 -9.86 -11.04
CA ILE A 129 14.06 -10.20 -9.98
C ILE A 129 14.25 -9.01 -9.03
N ARG A 130 14.52 -7.82 -9.56
CA ARG A 130 14.71 -6.62 -8.74
C ARG A 130 13.46 -6.26 -7.95
N TYR A 131 12.28 -6.48 -8.54
CA TYR A 131 11.01 -6.25 -7.88
C TYR A 131 10.79 -7.22 -6.71
N GLY A 132 11.04 -8.50 -6.95
CA GLY A 132 11.03 -9.52 -5.90
C GLY A 132 11.98 -9.19 -4.76
N ALA A 133 13.22 -8.81 -5.07
CA ALA A 133 14.22 -8.42 -4.07
C ALA A 133 13.78 -7.19 -3.26
N LEU A 134 13.16 -6.20 -3.89
CA LEU A 134 12.61 -5.03 -3.19
C LEU A 134 11.56 -5.41 -2.15
N ILE A 135 10.62 -6.28 -2.50
CA ILE A 135 9.58 -6.78 -1.58
C ILE A 135 10.15 -7.75 -0.55
N GLY A 136 11.11 -8.60 -0.92
CA GLY A 136 11.83 -9.46 0.02
C GLY A 136 12.57 -8.64 1.08
N LYS A 137 13.25 -7.57 0.66
CA LYS A 137 13.96 -6.64 1.55
C LYS A 137 12.99 -5.92 2.50
N LEU A 138 11.83 -5.48 2.00
CA LEU A 138 10.74 -4.95 2.84
C LEU A 138 10.39 -5.94 3.96
N HIS A 139 10.03 -7.17 3.61
CA HIS A 139 9.61 -8.18 4.58
C HIS A 139 10.73 -8.54 5.55
N ARG A 140 11.98 -8.70 5.09
CA ARG A 140 13.15 -8.95 5.96
C ARG A 140 13.33 -7.84 7.01
N LEU A 141 13.22 -6.58 6.60
CA LEU A 141 13.30 -5.44 7.53
C LEU A 141 12.12 -5.44 8.51
N THR A 142 10.91 -5.71 8.03
CA THR A 142 9.70 -5.83 8.87
C THR A 142 9.86 -6.84 10.00
N LYS A 143 10.57 -7.96 9.80
CA LYS A 143 10.78 -8.95 10.87
C LYS A 143 11.45 -8.37 12.12
N ASN A 144 12.25 -7.32 11.95
CA ASN A 144 12.96 -6.61 13.02
C ASN A 144 12.24 -5.34 13.49
N TYR A 145 11.11 -4.99 12.90
CA TYR A 145 10.29 -3.87 13.38
C TYR A 145 9.64 -4.25 14.73
N PRO A 146 9.64 -3.37 15.75
CA PRO A 146 9.22 -3.75 17.11
C PRO A 146 7.81 -4.31 17.18
N THR A 147 6.87 -3.69 16.46
CA THR A 147 5.47 -4.10 16.35
C THR A 147 5.25 -4.96 15.10
N TRP A 148 4.35 -5.95 15.18
CA TRP A 148 4.18 -6.91 14.09
C TRP A 148 2.84 -7.65 14.04
N THR A 149 2.08 -7.68 15.13
CA THR A 149 0.75 -8.33 15.19
C THR A 149 -0.41 -7.34 15.22
N GLY A 150 -0.18 -6.05 14.94
CA GLY A 150 -1.24 -5.02 14.99
C GLY A 150 -1.54 -4.44 16.37
N SER A 151 -0.91 -4.94 17.44
CA SER A 151 -0.99 -4.31 18.76
C SER A 151 0.02 -3.18 18.85
N ALA A 152 -0.48 -1.96 19.05
CA ALA A 152 0.34 -0.76 19.23
C ALA A 152 1.34 -0.96 20.40
N PRO A 153 2.51 -0.29 20.37
CA PRO A 153 3.54 -0.43 21.40
C PRO A 153 3.08 -0.08 22.83
N ASP A 154 1.97 0.67 22.94
CA ASP A 154 1.37 1.13 24.20
C ASP A 154 0.27 0.20 24.75
N GLY A 155 -0.04 -0.90 24.05
CA GLY A 155 -1.13 -1.83 24.43
C GLY A 155 -2.53 -1.23 24.33
N GLY A 156 -2.70 -0.07 23.68
CA GLY A 156 -3.94 0.68 23.61
C GLY A 156 -4.52 0.73 22.18
N SER A 157 -5.53 -0.10 21.93
CA SER A 157 -6.31 -0.26 20.69
C SER A 157 -5.48 -0.69 19.46
N ASP A 158 -5.79 -1.86 18.90
CA ASP A 158 -5.22 -2.32 17.63
C ASP A 158 -5.61 -1.37 16.50
N VAL A 159 -4.79 -0.35 16.27
CA VAL A 159 -4.85 0.48 15.07
C VAL A 159 -4.04 -0.24 14.00
N LEU A 160 -4.64 -0.44 12.82
CA LEU A 160 -4.06 -1.24 11.74
C LEU A 160 -3.96 -2.72 12.09
N ASN A 161 -4.77 -3.53 11.42
CA ASN A 161 -4.63 -4.97 11.36
C ASN A 161 -5.49 -5.49 10.21
N TRP A 162 -5.20 -6.72 9.77
CA TRP A 162 -5.94 -7.37 8.70
C TRP A 162 -7.43 -7.56 9.04
N GLU A 163 -7.81 -7.79 10.30
CA GLU A 163 -9.22 -7.97 10.70
C GLU A 163 -10.01 -6.67 10.63
N GLY A 164 -9.38 -5.55 10.98
CA GLY A 164 -9.94 -4.21 10.89
C GLY A 164 -10.13 -3.78 9.45
N GLU A 165 -9.16 -4.08 8.58
CA GLU A 165 -9.29 -3.88 7.14
C GLU A 165 -10.40 -4.74 6.55
N TRP A 166 -10.43 -6.03 6.88
CA TRP A 166 -11.51 -6.93 6.49
C TRP A 166 -12.87 -6.39 6.96
N SER A 167 -12.98 -5.95 8.21
CA SER A 167 -14.23 -5.44 8.79
C SER A 167 -14.71 -4.17 8.09
N PHE A 168 -13.78 -3.30 7.68
CA PHE A 168 -14.06 -2.10 6.90
C PHE A 168 -14.65 -2.47 5.53
N PHE A 169 -13.97 -3.30 4.75
CA PHE A 169 -14.45 -3.68 3.42
C PHE A 169 -15.72 -4.54 3.46
N TYR A 170 -15.82 -5.48 4.42
CA TYR A 170 -17.04 -6.24 4.64
C TYR A 170 -18.23 -5.33 4.94
N SER A 171 -18.06 -4.31 5.77
CA SER A 171 -19.14 -3.37 6.10
C SER A 171 -19.53 -2.50 4.90
N TRP A 172 -18.54 -2.06 4.11
CA TRP A 172 -18.75 -1.23 2.92
C TRP A 172 -19.44 -1.99 1.77
N CYS A 173 -19.18 -3.28 1.63
CA CYS A 173 -19.76 -4.11 0.58
C CYS A 173 -21.29 -4.19 0.69
N LYS A 174 -21.99 -3.83 -0.39
CA LYS A 174 -23.46 -3.87 -0.46
C LYS A 174 -24.01 -5.20 -0.98
N ASP A 175 -23.25 -5.94 -1.78
CA ASP A 175 -23.71 -7.17 -2.42
C ASP A 175 -23.69 -8.36 -1.44
N ALA A 176 -24.83 -9.03 -1.27
CA ALA A 176 -25.01 -10.08 -0.27
C ALA A 176 -24.18 -11.35 -0.56
N GLU A 177 -24.04 -11.74 -1.83
CA GLU A 177 -23.22 -12.91 -2.21
C GLU A 177 -21.75 -12.63 -1.99
N ILE A 178 -21.31 -11.40 -2.32
CA ILE A 178 -19.92 -10.97 -2.07
C ILE A 178 -19.62 -10.83 -0.58
N LYS A 179 -20.60 -10.40 0.23
CA LYS A 179 -20.48 -10.45 1.69
C LYS A 179 -20.27 -11.87 2.21
N GLN A 180 -20.93 -12.86 1.62
CA GLN A 180 -20.72 -14.26 2.00
C GLN A 180 -19.31 -14.73 1.62
N ALA A 181 -18.81 -14.34 0.44
CA ALA A 181 -17.44 -14.62 0.02
C ALA A 181 -16.40 -13.96 0.96
N TRP A 182 -16.62 -12.72 1.40
CA TRP A 182 -15.80 -12.08 2.44
C TRP A 182 -15.76 -12.87 3.74
N LYS A 183 -16.88 -13.46 4.19
CA LYS A 183 -16.91 -14.29 5.41
C LYS A 183 -16.11 -15.58 5.24
N SER A 184 -16.28 -16.26 4.12
CA SER A 184 -15.50 -17.48 3.81
C SER A 184 -14.01 -17.18 3.80
N LEU A 185 -13.62 -16.10 3.12
CA LEU A 185 -12.24 -15.63 3.07
C LEU A 185 -11.67 -15.32 4.46
N LYS A 186 -12.45 -14.68 5.35
CA LYS A 186 -12.02 -14.44 6.74
C LYS A 186 -11.73 -15.75 7.46
N SER A 187 -12.60 -16.75 7.30
CA SER A 187 -12.43 -18.07 7.92
C SER A 187 -11.11 -18.69 7.48
N GLU A 188 -10.82 -18.69 6.17
CA GLU A 188 -9.59 -19.25 5.62
C GLU A 188 -8.34 -18.50 6.08
N LEU A 189 -8.38 -17.16 6.12
CA LEU A 189 -7.28 -16.35 6.65
C LEU A 189 -7.04 -16.59 8.14
N SER A 190 -8.10 -16.76 8.94
CA SER A 190 -8.00 -17.06 10.36
C SER A 190 -7.36 -18.41 10.68
N GLU A 191 -7.27 -19.33 9.71
CA GLU A 191 -6.60 -20.62 9.86
C GLU A 191 -5.09 -20.55 9.56
N LEU A 192 -4.60 -19.44 9.00
CA LEU A 192 -3.19 -19.32 8.63
C LEU A 192 -2.29 -19.05 9.83
N PRO A 193 -1.07 -19.64 9.87
CA PRO A 193 -0.09 -19.31 10.90
C PRO A 193 0.31 -17.83 10.90
N VAL A 194 0.22 -17.19 12.06
CA VAL A 194 0.74 -15.83 12.29
C VAL A 194 2.08 -15.95 13.02
N THR A 195 3.16 -15.77 12.27
CA THR A 195 4.54 -15.85 12.79
C THR A 195 5.35 -14.67 12.26
N ARG A 196 6.47 -14.36 12.93
CA ARG A 196 7.40 -13.31 12.47
C ARG A 196 7.94 -13.56 11.06
N ASP A 197 7.94 -14.82 10.61
CA ASP A 197 8.42 -15.19 9.29
C ASP A 197 7.37 -15.08 8.19
N THR A 198 6.10 -14.95 8.55
CA THR A 198 4.97 -15.03 7.61
C THR A 198 4.07 -13.80 7.66
N PHE A 199 4.17 -12.99 8.71
CA PHE A 199 3.26 -11.89 9.02
C PHE A 199 4.02 -10.70 9.63
N GLY A 200 3.60 -9.49 9.29
CA GLY A 200 4.14 -8.25 9.85
C GLY A 200 3.53 -7.01 9.20
N PHE A 201 4.16 -5.85 9.42
CA PHE A 201 3.80 -4.62 8.72
C PHE A 201 4.25 -4.69 7.26
N ILE A 202 3.28 -4.70 6.34
CA ILE A 202 3.50 -4.81 4.89
C ILE A 202 3.14 -3.50 4.18
N HIS A 203 3.52 -3.36 2.92
CA HIS A 203 3.12 -2.20 2.12
C HIS A 203 1.61 -2.20 1.84
N ASN A 204 1.04 -3.38 1.64
CA ASN A 204 -0.38 -3.62 1.38
C ASN A 204 -0.94 -3.02 0.08
N ASP A 205 -0.06 -2.47 -0.75
CA ASP A 205 -0.37 -1.98 -2.09
C ASP A 205 0.87 -1.89 -3.01
N PRO A 206 1.81 -2.86 -3.00
CA PRO A 206 2.96 -2.83 -3.89
C PRO A 206 2.49 -3.24 -5.29
N HIS A 207 1.74 -2.38 -5.96
CA HIS A 207 1.38 -2.58 -7.36
C HIS A 207 2.36 -1.80 -8.25
N ILE A 208 2.40 -2.14 -9.53
CA ILE A 208 3.41 -1.60 -10.47
C ILE A 208 3.43 -0.06 -10.57
N ASN A 209 2.29 0.61 -10.36
CA ASN A 209 2.21 2.07 -10.39
C ASN A 209 2.80 2.76 -9.15
N ASN A 210 3.10 1.99 -8.09
CA ASN A 210 3.79 2.44 -6.88
C ASN A 210 5.30 2.13 -6.94
N ILE A 211 5.78 1.67 -8.10
CA ILE A 211 7.20 1.48 -8.38
C ILE A 211 7.69 2.62 -9.24
N MET A 212 8.77 3.27 -8.80
CA MET A 212 9.48 4.29 -9.56
C MET A 212 10.86 3.79 -9.95
N LEU A 213 11.16 3.84 -11.24
CA LEU A 213 12.50 3.64 -11.77
C LEU A 213 13.23 4.98 -11.80
N GLU A 214 14.28 5.10 -10.99
CA GLU A 214 15.11 6.30 -10.90
C GLU A 214 16.58 5.92 -11.12
N HIS A 215 17.10 6.20 -12.32
CA HIS A 215 18.40 5.69 -12.78
C HIS A 215 18.45 4.16 -12.62
N ASP A 216 19.41 3.64 -11.85
CA ASP A 216 19.56 2.21 -11.55
C ASP A 216 18.76 1.76 -10.31
N ARG A 217 18.01 2.66 -9.67
CA ARG A 217 17.22 2.34 -8.47
C ARG A 217 15.78 1.98 -8.82
N MET A 218 15.24 1.02 -8.09
CA MET A 218 13.82 0.71 -8.05
C MET A 218 13.30 1.15 -6.69
N VAL A 219 12.44 2.16 -6.69
CA VAL A 219 11.96 2.82 -5.47
C VAL A 219 10.49 2.49 -5.27
N LEU A 220 10.14 1.99 -4.08
CA LEU A 220 8.75 1.77 -3.68
C LEU A 220 8.21 3.04 -2.99
N ILE A 221 7.00 3.46 -3.36
CA ILE A 221 6.33 4.65 -2.85
C ILE A 221 4.91 4.33 -2.40
N ASP A 222 4.30 5.27 -1.66
CA ASP A 222 2.89 5.24 -1.29
C ASP A 222 2.46 4.16 -0.28
N PHE A 223 2.89 4.34 0.96
CA PHE A 223 2.59 3.45 2.09
C PHE A 223 1.30 3.87 2.85
N ASP A 224 0.41 4.64 2.24
CA ASP A 224 -0.77 5.20 2.93
C ASP A 224 -1.74 4.12 3.44
N VAL A 225 -1.77 2.97 2.77
CA VAL A 225 -2.59 1.80 3.16
C VAL A 225 -1.78 0.67 3.79
N ALA A 226 -0.50 0.92 4.11
CA ALA A 226 0.36 -0.05 4.76
C ALA A 226 -0.29 -0.52 6.08
N ASN A 227 -0.20 -1.82 6.34
CA ASN A 227 -0.99 -2.48 7.37
C ASN A 227 -0.29 -3.76 7.87
N TYR A 228 -0.73 -4.30 9.00
CA TYR A 228 -0.30 -5.60 9.48
C TYR A 228 -1.05 -6.72 8.78
N HIS A 229 -0.35 -7.51 7.99
CA HIS A 229 -0.91 -8.60 7.20
C HIS A 229 0.15 -9.68 6.91
N TRP A 230 -0.27 -10.80 6.32
CA TRP A 230 0.64 -11.81 5.79
C TRP A 230 1.46 -11.27 4.61
N PHE A 231 2.75 -11.61 4.57
CA PHE A 231 3.68 -11.27 3.49
C PHE A 231 3.21 -11.73 2.11
N ALA A 232 2.48 -12.84 2.06
CA ALA A 232 1.87 -13.35 0.83
C ALA A 232 0.89 -12.36 0.18
N ASN A 233 0.31 -11.43 0.94
CA ASN A 233 -0.58 -10.42 0.39
C ASN A 233 0.15 -9.40 -0.49
N ASP A 234 1.32 -8.91 -0.06
CA ASP A 234 2.17 -8.05 -0.89
C ASP A 234 2.62 -8.77 -2.16
N ILE A 235 2.95 -10.06 -2.06
CA ILE A 235 3.34 -10.89 -3.22
C ILE A 235 2.16 -11.07 -4.19
N ALA A 236 0.94 -11.27 -3.68
CA ALA A 236 -0.26 -11.35 -4.52
C ALA A 236 -0.53 -10.02 -5.23
N ILE A 237 -0.45 -8.89 -4.52
CA ILE A 237 -0.68 -7.55 -5.09
C ILE A 237 0.41 -7.18 -6.11
N ALA A 238 1.64 -7.63 -5.93
CA ALA A 238 2.71 -7.40 -6.91
C ALA A 238 2.39 -7.96 -8.31
N SER A 239 1.59 -9.03 -8.38
CA SER A 239 1.11 -9.61 -9.65
C SER A 239 -0.09 -8.87 -10.26
N GLN A 240 -0.67 -7.89 -9.56
CA GLN A 240 -1.94 -7.25 -9.92
C GLN A 240 -1.96 -6.71 -11.35
N PHE A 241 -0.85 -6.14 -11.82
CA PHE A 241 -0.78 -5.58 -13.17
C PHE A 241 -1.05 -6.63 -14.27
N LEU A 242 -0.67 -7.90 -14.05
CA LEU A 242 -0.98 -9.00 -14.96
C LEU A 242 -2.47 -9.37 -14.89
N LEU A 243 -3.03 -9.35 -13.67
CA LEU A 243 -4.43 -9.70 -13.43
C LEU A 243 -5.43 -8.69 -14.03
N PHE A 244 -5.03 -7.42 -14.09
CA PHE A 244 -5.81 -6.32 -14.69
C PHE A 244 -5.49 -6.08 -16.18
N SER A 245 -4.44 -6.70 -16.72
CA SER A 245 -4.07 -6.55 -18.14
C SER A 245 -4.70 -7.65 -19.00
N THR A 246 -4.22 -7.77 -20.24
CA THR A 246 -4.69 -8.74 -21.24
C THR A 246 -4.65 -10.21 -20.81
N ALA A 247 -3.99 -10.54 -19.70
CA ALA A 247 -3.95 -11.90 -19.18
C ALA A 247 -5.23 -12.29 -18.43
N GLY A 248 -6.11 -11.35 -18.07
CA GLY A 248 -7.30 -11.66 -17.26
C GLY A 248 -6.94 -12.04 -15.82
N GLY A 249 -7.91 -12.43 -15.01
CA GLY A 249 -7.70 -12.86 -13.62
C GLY A 249 -8.43 -12.01 -12.58
N MET A 250 -8.95 -10.84 -12.94
CA MET A 250 -9.84 -10.04 -12.08
C MET A 250 -11.32 -10.32 -12.36
N ASN A 251 -11.78 -9.94 -13.56
CA ASN A 251 -13.17 -10.10 -14.00
C ASN A 251 -13.37 -11.28 -14.97
N GLU A 252 -12.30 -11.93 -15.43
CA GLU A 252 -12.34 -13.11 -16.30
C GLU A 252 -11.25 -14.13 -15.92
N PRO A 253 -11.32 -15.40 -16.37
CA PRO A 253 -10.26 -16.37 -16.13
C PRO A 253 -8.92 -15.93 -16.70
N PHE A 254 -7.86 -16.45 -16.10
CA PHE A 254 -6.51 -16.17 -16.55
C PHE A 254 -6.21 -16.85 -17.90
N LYS A 255 -5.62 -16.11 -18.84
CA LYS A 255 -5.38 -16.51 -20.24
C LYS A 255 -3.90 -16.77 -20.54
N ASP A 256 -2.98 -16.11 -19.83
CA ASP A 256 -1.53 -16.16 -20.11
C ASP A 256 -0.74 -16.80 -18.97
N MET A 257 -1.03 -18.08 -18.68
CA MET A 257 -0.39 -18.83 -17.57
C MET A 257 1.14 -18.82 -17.64
N ASP A 258 1.72 -18.76 -18.84
CA ASP A 258 3.16 -18.71 -19.04
C ASP A 258 3.74 -17.37 -18.57
N GLY A 259 3.08 -16.25 -18.88
CA GLY A 259 3.45 -14.92 -18.35
C GLY A 259 3.39 -14.83 -16.82
N LEU A 260 2.37 -15.43 -16.20
CA LEU A 260 2.26 -15.47 -14.74
C LEU A 260 3.34 -16.32 -14.08
N LYS A 261 3.62 -17.50 -14.65
CA LYS A 261 4.72 -18.36 -14.19
C LYS A 261 6.07 -17.67 -14.38
N PHE A 262 6.28 -16.99 -15.51
CA PHE A 262 7.49 -16.21 -15.76
C PHE A 262 7.68 -15.11 -14.72
N PHE A 263 6.62 -14.35 -14.42
CA PHE A 263 6.64 -13.34 -13.36
C PHE A 263 7.00 -13.96 -12.01
N TYR A 264 6.23 -14.94 -11.53
CA TYR A 264 6.44 -15.49 -10.19
C TYR A 264 7.78 -16.21 -10.05
N THR A 265 8.25 -16.91 -11.09
CA THR A 265 9.58 -17.54 -11.07
C THR A 265 10.67 -16.50 -10.84
N HIS A 266 10.65 -15.39 -11.59
CA HIS A 266 11.70 -14.38 -11.50
C HIS A 266 11.53 -13.46 -10.30
N PHE A 267 10.30 -13.12 -9.94
CA PHE A 267 9.99 -12.40 -8.71
C PHE A 267 10.46 -13.20 -7.49
N MET A 268 10.10 -14.48 -7.39
CA MET A 268 10.51 -15.29 -6.23
C MET A 268 12.01 -15.52 -6.20
N ASN A 269 12.70 -15.63 -7.34
CA ASN A 269 14.17 -15.68 -7.35
C ASN A 269 14.79 -14.45 -6.69
N GLY A 270 14.25 -13.25 -6.94
CA GLY A 270 14.70 -12.03 -6.28
C GLY A 270 14.28 -11.95 -4.82
N TYR A 271 13.04 -12.35 -4.52
CA TYR A 271 12.50 -12.37 -3.17
C TYR A 271 13.36 -13.24 -2.25
N GLU A 272 13.68 -14.46 -2.66
CA GLU A 272 14.50 -15.43 -1.91
C GLU A 272 15.95 -14.98 -1.68
N MET A 273 16.46 -14.00 -2.44
CA MET A 273 17.76 -13.39 -2.15
C MET A 273 17.73 -12.52 -0.88
N GLU A 274 16.56 -12.03 -0.49
CA GLU A 274 16.38 -11.07 0.61
C GLU A 274 15.53 -11.64 1.75
N ASN A 275 14.55 -12.49 1.48
CA ASN A 275 13.69 -13.12 2.47
C ASN A 275 13.13 -14.44 1.97
N HIS A 276 12.89 -15.39 2.89
CA HIS A 276 12.21 -16.64 2.59
C HIS A 276 10.74 -16.59 3.00
N LEU A 277 9.85 -17.17 2.21
CA LEU A 277 8.45 -17.39 2.57
C LEU A 277 8.10 -18.87 2.41
N ASP A 278 7.51 -19.45 3.45
CA ASP A 278 7.14 -20.87 3.47
C ASP A 278 6.22 -21.24 2.30
N THR A 279 6.46 -22.42 1.71
CA THR A 279 5.71 -22.93 0.55
C THR A 279 4.21 -23.04 0.84
N LEU A 280 3.80 -23.22 2.11
CA LEU A 280 2.41 -23.15 2.56
C LEU A 280 1.70 -21.88 2.05
N PHE A 281 2.38 -20.73 2.11
CA PHE A 281 1.80 -19.45 1.68
C PHE A 281 1.85 -19.27 0.18
N LEU A 282 2.90 -19.79 -0.48
CA LEU A 282 3.00 -19.79 -1.94
C LEU A 282 1.88 -20.63 -2.57
N ASN A 283 1.56 -21.76 -1.95
CA ASN A 283 0.45 -22.64 -2.34
C ASN A 283 -0.93 -22.08 -2.00
N LYS A 284 -0.99 -20.93 -1.32
CA LYS A 284 -2.21 -20.21 -0.97
C LYS A 284 -2.27 -18.82 -1.61
N LEU A 285 -1.43 -18.51 -2.62
CA LEU A 285 -1.46 -17.19 -3.25
C LEU A 285 -2.82 -16.85 -3.85
N GLU A 286 -3.58 -17.84 -4.34
CA GLU A 286 -4.93 -17.64 -4.85
C GLU A 286 -5.89 -17.08 -3.80
N LEU A 287 -5.72 -17.43 -2.53
CA LEU A 287 -6.48 -16.86 -1.42
C LEU A 287 -6.26 -15.34 -1.33
N PHE A 288 -5.00 -14.89 -1.39
CA PHE A 288 -4.64 -13.47 -1.32
C PHE A 288 -4.98 -12.71 -2.60
N ILE A 289 -4.88 -13.36 -3.76
CA ILE A 289 -5.39 -12.78 -5.02
C ILE A 289 -6.90 -12.59 -4.91
N ASN A 290 -7.64 -13.55 -4.36
CA ASN A 290 -9.09 -13.43 -4.18
C ASN A 290 -9.46 -12.37 -3.14
N TYR A 291 -8.66 -12.21 -2.08
CA TYR A 291 -8.77 -11.08 -1.15
C TYR A 291 -8.71 -9.74 -1.89
N ARG A 292 -7.72 -9.57 -2.77
CA ARG A 292 -7.60 -8.37 -3.59
C ARG A 292 -8.76 -8.22 -4.58
N ARG A 293 -9.28 -9.29 -5.18
CA ARG A 293 -10.48 -9.23 -6.04
C ARG A 293 -11.72 -8.75 -5.28
N LEU A 294 -11.93 -9.26 -4.07
CA LEU A 294 -13.03 -8.87 -3.19
C LEU A 294 -12.93 -7.39 -2.79
N LEU A 295 -11.73 -6.94 -2.43
CA LEU A 295 -11.43 -5.54 -2.13
C LEU A 295 -11.75 -4.66 -3.35
N MET A 296 -11.20 -5.00 -4.52
CA MET A 296 -11.39 -4.24 -5.74
C MET A 296 -12.86 -4.21 -6.21
N TYR A 297 -13.61 -5.31 -6.07
CA TYR A 297 -15.04 -5.32 -6.32
C TYR A 297 -15.78 -4.34 -5.39
N THR A 298 -15.41 -4.34 -4.10
CA THR A 298 -16.06 -3.51 -3.08
C THR A 298 -15.84 -2.03 -3.34
N VAL A 299 -14.61 -1.61 -3.66
CA VAL A 299 -14.29 -0.21 -3.99
C VAL A 299 -14.92 0.21 -5.32
N SER A 300 -15.02 -0.70 -6.29
CA SER A 300 -15.62 -0.43 -7.61
C SER A 300 -17.15 -0.60 -7.66
N GLN A 301 -17.83 -0.85 -6.53
CA GLN A 301 -19.25 -1.24 -6.54
C GLN A 301 -20.17 -0.22 -7.24
N SER A 302 -19.92 1.08 -7.09
CA SER A 302 -20.70 2.13 -7.76
C SER A 302 -20.52 2.12 -9.28
N TRP A 303 -19.29 1.85 -9.75
CA TRP A 303 -19.01 1.69 -11.17
C TRP A 303 -19.65 0.39 -11.69
N LEU A 304 -19.58 -0.70 -10.94
CA LEU A 304 -20.17 -1.99 -11.29
C LEU A 304 -21.71 -1.96 -11.35
N GLU A 305 -22.36 -1.10 -10.58
CA GLU A 305 -23.80 -0.85 -10.72
C GLU A 305 -24.15 -0.30 -12.11
N SER A 306 -23.25 0.46 -12.73
CA SER A 306 -23.40 0.99 -14.09
C SER A 306 -22.86 0.05 -15.19
N ASN A 307 -22.17 -1.03 -14.82
CA ASN A 307 -21.54 -1.99 -15.75
C ASN A 307 -21.94 -3.44 -15.39
N PRO A 308 -23.19 -3.85 -15.69
CA PRO A 308 -23.77 -5.09 -15.18
C PRO A 308 -23.08 -6.37 -15.67
N GLU A 309 -22.53 -6.37 -16.89
CA GLU A 309 -21.78 -7.52 -17.41
C GLU A 309 -20.44 -7.69 -16.69
N ASP A 310 -19.70 -6.60 -16.46
CA ASP A 310 -18.49 -6.62 -15.64
C ASP A 310 -18.79 -7.06 -14.21
N LYS A 311 -19.87 -6.53 -13.60
CA LYS A 311 -20.34 -6.96 -12.28
C LYS A 311 -20.58 -8.46 -12.24
N LYS A 312 -21.31 -9.01 -13.20
CA LYS A 312 -21.62 -10.44 -13.28
C LYS A 312 -20.35 -11.28 -13.46
N SER A 313 -19.43 -10.84 -14.33
CA SER A 313 -18.19 -11.56 -14.61
C SER A 313 -17.25 -11.57 -13.40
N TRP A 314 -17.11 -10.43 -12.72
CA TRP A 314 -16.29 -10.30 -11.52
C TRP A 314 -16.86 -11.09 -10.34
N LYS A 315 -18.19 -11.05 -10.13
CA LYS A 315 -18.86 -11.91 -9.14
C LYS A 315 -18.58 -13.38 -9.43
N ARG A 316 -18.68 -13.82 -10.69
CA ARG A 316 -18.39 -15.21 -11.07
C ARG A 316 -16.96 -15.60 -10.71
N MET A 317 -15.99 -14.72 -10.98
CA MET A 317 -14.58 -14.96 -10.65
C MET A 317 -14.32 -15.04 -9.15
N ILE A 318 -14.99 -14.22 -8.35
CA ILE A 318 -14.87 -14.26 -6.88
C ILE A 318 -15.46 -15.57 -6.32
N LEU A 319 -16.63 -15.97 -6.83
CA LEU A 319 -17.36 -17.14 -6.34
C LEU A 319 -16.80 -18.47 -6.86
N ASN A 320 -16.10 -18.45 -7.99
CA ASN A 320 -15.53 -19.64 -8.65
C ASN A 320 -14.06 -19.38 -9.04
N SER A 321 -13.26 -18.90 -8.10
CA SER A 321 -11.85 -18.62 -8.36
C SER A 321 -11.14 -19.91 -8.77
N PRO A 322 -10.51 -19.98 -9.97
CA PRO A 322 -9.74 -21.15 -10.36
C PRO A 322 -8.49 -21.28 -9.48
N GLU A 323 -8.10 -22.51 -9.18
CA GLU A 323 -6.79 -22.80 -8.60
C GLU A 323 -5.70 -22.49 -9.63
N LEU A 324 -4.65 -21.77 -9.23
CA LEU A 324 -3.61 -21.32 -10.15
C LEU A 324 -2.44 -22.31 -10.28
N HIS A 325 -2.28 -23.25 -9.33
CA HIS A 325 -1.22 -24.26 -9.30
C HIS A 325 0.16 -23.73 -9.71
N LEU A 326 0.56 -22.56 -9.19
CA LEU A 326 1.76 -21.84 -9.66
C LEU A 326 3.07 -22.49 -9.21
N PHE A 327 3.04 -23.18 -8.06
CA PHE A 327 4.22 -23.73 -7.39
C PHE A 327 4.12 -25.24 -7.14
N ASN A 328 3.20 -25.93 -7.83
CA ASN A 328 2.98 -27.38 -7.73
C ASN A 328 3.48 -28.14 -8.95
#